data_AF-A0A451AYW8-F1
#
_entry.id   AF-A0A451AYW8-F1
#
_cell.length_a   1.000
_cell.length_b   1.000
_cell.length_c   1.000
_cell.angle_alpha   90.00
_cell.angle_beta   90.00
_cell.angle_gamma   90.00
#
_symmetry.space_group_name_H-M   'P 1'
#
loop_
_entity.id
_entity.type
_entity.pdbx_description
1 polymer ?
#
loop_
_entity_poly.entity_id
_entity_poly.type
_entity_poly.pdbx_seq_one_letter_code
_entity_poly.pdbx_strand_id
1 'polypeptide(L)'
;MKFPYGISGFDTLVTEKYHYVDRTGHIPSLEEAGDQLLFLRPRRFGKSLLLSMLENYYDRNKADRFQELFGGLAIGKAPTAEHNRYFVLKWDFS
;
A
#
# COMPACT_ATOMS: atom_id res chain seq x y z
N MET A 1 -17.80 -13.45 0.47
CA MET A 1 -16.74 -12.59 -0.11
C MET A 1 -17.16 -11.14 0.06
N LYS A 2 -16.41 -10.32 0.81
CA LYS A 2 -16.75 -8.91 1.05
C LYS A 2 -16.08 -8.04 -0.01
N PHE A 3 -16.85 -7.40 -0.89
CA PHE A 3 -16.29 -6.50 -1.90
C PHE A 3 -16.12 -5.09 -1.34
N PRO A 4 -14.94 -4.46 -1.50
CA PRO A 4 -14.71 -3.09 -1.03
C PRO A 4 -15.35 -2.08 -2.00
N TYR A 5 -16.61 -1.72 -1.77
CA TYR A 5 -17.29 -0.66 -2.52
C TYR A 5 -17.04 0.70 -1.88
N GLY A 6 -16.30 1.57 -2.57
CA GLY A 6 -15.98 2.92 -2.07
C GLY A 6 -14.89 2.96 -0.99
N ILE A 7 -14.35 1.80 -0.59
CA ILE A 7 -13.27 1.70 0.39
C ILE A 7 -11.93 1.75 -0.34
N SER A 8 -11.11 2.74 0.01
CA SER A 8 -9.77 2.96 -0.57
C SER A 8 -8.64 2.90 0.45
N GLY A 9 -8.94 2.72 1.74
CA GLY A 9 -7.95 2.55 2.80
C GLY A 9 -7.44 1.11 2.83
N PHE A 10 -6.12 0.93 2.63
CA PHE A 10 -5.49 -0.38 2.61
C PHE A 10 -5.57 -1.07 3.99
N ASP A 11 -5.30 -0.33 5.06
CA ASP A 11 -5.39 -0.83 6.43
C ASP A 11 -6.80 -1.37 6.75
N THR A 12 -7.84 -0.63 6.40
CA THR A 12 -9.24 -1.01 6.61
C THR A 12 -9.57 -2.24 5.77
N LEU A 13 -9.07 -2.30 4.55
CA LEU A 13 -9.30 -3.41 3.62
C LEU A 13 -8.75 -4.73 4.19
N VAL A 14 -7.53 -4.71 4.73
CA VAL A 14 -6.87 -5.88 5.32
C VAL A 14 -7.53 -6.27 6.66
N THR A 15 -7.72 -5.31 7.56
CA THR A 15 -8.25 -5.55 8.91
C THR A 15 -9.69 -6.05 8.92
N GLU A 16 -10.56 -5.49 8.07
CA GLU A 16 -11.96 -5.92 7.95
C GLU A 16 -12.17 -7.14 7.03
N LYS A 17 -11.08 -7.69 6.50
CA LYS A 17 -11.04 -8.89 5.63
C LYS A 17 -11.88 -8.72 4.35
N TYR A 18 -11.75 -7.57 3.70
CA TYR A 18 -12.29 -7.38 2.35
C TYR A 18 -11.50 -8.19 1.33
N HIS A 19 -12.13 -8.41 0.18
CA HIS A 19 -11.46 -8.99 -0.96
C HIS A 19 -10.39 -8.01 -1.49
N TYR A 20 -9.14 -8.41 -1.34
CA TYR A 20 -7.97 -7.75 -1.90
C TYR A 20 -7.34 -8.63 -2.96
N VAL A 21 -6.97 -8.06 -4.10
CA VAL A 21 -6.10 -8.72 -5.07
C VAL A 21 -4.69 -8.26 -4.79
N ASP A 22 -3.85 -9.18 -4.32
CA ASP A 22 -2.47 -8.87 -3.96
C ASP A 22 -1.66 -8.47 -5.19
N ARG A 23 -1.11 -7.25 -5.15
CA ARG A 23 -0.17 -6.71 -6.13
C ARG A 23 1.09 -6.15 -5.46
N THR A 24 1.28 -6.43 -4.18
CA THR A 24 2.39 -5.90 -3.38
C THR A 24 3.74 -6.41 -3.86
N GLY A 25 3.79 -7.54 -4.57
CA GLY A 25 5.02 -8.05 -5.20
C GLY A 25 5.61 -7.13 -6.28
N HIS A 26 4.88 -6.10 -6.73
CA HIS A 26 5.40 -5.10 -7.66
C HIS A 26 6.10 -3.92 -6.97
N ILE A 27 6.09 -3.85 -5.63
CA ILE A 27 6.77 -2.77 -4.90
C ILE A 27 8.27 -2.69 -5.21
N PRO A 28 9.04 -3.80 -5.29
CA PRO A 28 10.46 -3.72 -5.65
C PRO A 28 10.67 -3.11 -7.05
N SER A 29 9.89 -3.53 -8.04
CA SER A 29 9.94 -2.93 -9.39
C SER A 29 9.52 -1.47 -9.42
N LEU A 30 8.66 -1.06 -8.47
CA LEU A 30 8.26 0.34 -8.32
C LEU A 30 9.41 1.17 -7.75
N GLU A 31 10.13 0.65 -6.75
CA GLU A 31 11.34 1.26 -6.19
C GLU A 31 12.43 1.42 -7.25
N GLU A 32 12.58 0.46 -8.17
CA GLU A 32 13.54 0.51 -9.27
C GLU A 32 13.14 1.45 -10.43
N ALA A 33 11.85 1.80 -10.55
CA ALA A 33 11.35 2.54 -11.71
C ALA A 33 11.78 4.02 -11.75
N GLY A 34 12.30 4.56 -10.64
CA GLY A 34 12.94 5.87 -10.56
C GLY A 34 12.50 6.71 -9.38
N ASP A 35 13.26 7.79 -9.10
CA ASP A 35 13.08 8.64 -7.91
C ASP A 35 11.74 9.38 -7.87
N GLN A 36 11.14 9.64 -9.03
CA GLN A 36 9.88 10.37 -9.14
C GLN A 36 8.89 9.62 -10.04
N LEU A 37 7.84 9.09 -9.41
CA LEU A 37 6.80 8.31 -10.09
C LEU A 37 5.54 9.15 -10.26
N LEU A 38 5.17 9.42 -11.51
CA LEU A 38 3.91 10.09 -11.84
C LEU A 38 2.85 9.08 -12.26
N PHE A 39 1.85 8.88 -11.40
CA PHE A 39 0.67 8.11 -11.76
C PHE A 39 -0.32 9.01 -12.50
N LEU A 40 -0.44 8.82 -13.83
CA LEU A 40 -1.42 9.53 -14.66
C LEU A 40 -2.84 9.37 -14.09
N ARG A 41 -3.79 10.23 -14.50
CA ARG A 41 -5.12 10.35 -13.86
C ARG A 41 -6.29 9.57 -14.51
N PRO A 42 -6.21 8.30 -14.93
CA PRO A 42 -7.45 7.55 -15.18
C PRO A 42 -8.30 7.40 -13.91
N ARG A 43 -9.59 7.74 -14.01
CA ARG A 43 -10.56 7.68 -12.90
C ARG A 43 -10.83 6.22 -12.52
N ARG A 44 -11.02 5.94 -11.22
CA ARG A 44 -11.34 4.60 -10.67
C ARG A 44 -10.29 3.51 -10.94
N PHE A 45 -9.06 3.88 -11.27
CA PHE A 45 -7.97 2.93 -11.52
C PHE A 45 -7.33 2.34 -10.25
N GLY A 46 -7.83 2.68 -9.06
CA GLY A 46 -7.27 2.17 -7.79
C GLY A 46 -6.02 2.89 -7.29
N LYS A 47 -5.68 4.05 -7.85
CA LYS A 47 -4.53 4.87 -7.38
C LYS A 47 -4.58 5.20 -5.88
N SER A 48 -5.76 5.57 -5.37
CA SER A 48 -5.92 5.89 -3.93
C SER A 48 -5.60 4.69 -3.04
N LEU A 49 -6.00 3.48 -3.45
CA LEU A 49 -5.69 2.24 -2.73
C LEU A 49 -4.19 1.94 -2.79
N LEU A 50 -3.55 2.13 -3.96
CA LEU A 50 -2.10 1.98 -4.09
C LEU A 50 -1.35 2.95 -3.18
N LEU A 51 -1.71 4.24 -3.18
CA LEU A 51 -1.08 5.24 -2.33
C LEU A 51 -1.26 4.92 -0.84
N SER A 52 -2.46 4.49 -0.42
CA SER A 52 -2.70 4.05 0.95
C SER A 52 -1.89 2.80 1.31
N MET A 53 -1.70 1.87 0.37
CA MET A 53 -0.85 0.69 0.58
C MET A 53 0.63 1.07 0.75
N LEU A 54 1.17 1.94 -0.12
CA LEU A 54 2.55 2.42 -0.02
C LEU A 54 2.78 3.24 1.26
N GLU A 55 1.81 4.09 1.63
CA GLU A 55 1.80 4.80 2.91
C GLU A 55 1.97 3.83 4.08
N ASN A 56 1.15 2.78 4.16
CA ASN A 56 1.23 1.79 5.22
C ASN A 56 2.52 0.96 5.17
N TYR A 57 3.09 0.74 3.98
CA TYR A 57 4.30 -0.07 3.80
C TYR A 57 5.57 0.68 4.21
N TYR A 58 5.69 1.95 3.85
CA TYR A 58 6.89 2.76 4.09
C TYR A 58 6.89 3.49 5.43
N ASP A 59 5.71 3.78 6.01
CA ASP A 59 5.61 4.57 7.23
C ASP A 59 6.15 3.82 8.46
N ARG A 60 7.11 4.45 9.15
CA ARG A 60 7.71 3.99 10.39
C ARG A 60 6.69 3.85 11.51
N ASN A 61 5.65 4.68 11.54
CA ASN A 61 4.59 4.57 12.55
C ASN A 61 3.76 3.28 12.42
N LYS A 62 3.92 2.54 11.32
CA LYS A 62 3.24 1.27 11.05
C LYS A 62 4.14 0.05 11.27
N ALA A 63 5.38 0.23 11.71
CA ALA A 63 6.34 -0.86 11.88
C ALA A 63 5.79 -2.00 12.77
N ASP A 64 5.16 -1.66 13.89
CA ASP A 64 4.58 -2.65 14.83
C ASP A 64 3.44 -3.47 14.22
N ARG A 65 2.81 -2.96 13.16
CA ARG A 65 1.68 -3.57 12.45
C ARG A 65 2.07 -4.22 11.13
N PHE A 66 3.36 -4.29 10.82
CA PHE A 66 3.82 -4.83 9.54
C PHE A 66 3.31 -6.26 9.30
N GLN A 67 3.43 -7.14 10.29
CA GLN A 67 2.97 -8.53 10.18
C GLN A 67 1.45 -8.64 10.02
N GLU A 68 0.69 -7.78 10.69
CA GLU A 68 -0.77 -7.70 10.58
C GLU A 68 -1.20 -7.30 9.16
N LEU A 69 -0.55 -6.28 8.60
CA LEU A 69 -0.94 -5.66 7.33
C LEU A 69 -0.39 -6.39 6.10
N PHE A 70 0.85 -6.89 6.19
CA PHE A 70 1.58 -7.43 5.04
C PHE A 70 1.96 -8.90 5.18
N GLY A 71 1.93 -9.51 6.37
CA GLY A 71 2.47 -10.86 6.60
C GLY A 71 1.86 -11.96 5.71
N GLY A 72 0.60 -11.78 5.28
CA GLY A 72 -0.06 -12.69 4.33
C GLY A 72 0.20 -12.40 2.84
N LEU A 73 0.81 -11.27 2.51
CA LEU A 73 0.99 -10.75 1.16
C LEU A 73 2.39 -11.07 0.61
N ALA A 74 2.56 -10.93 -0.70
CA ALA A 74 3.83 -11.18 -1.38
C ALA A 74 4.97 -10.35 -0.79
N ILE A 75 4.76 -9.06 -0.55
CA ILE A 75 5.81 -8.18 0.00
C ILE A 75 6.10 -8.46 1.48
N GLY A 76 5.15 -8.98 2.26
CA GLY A 76 5.42 -9.33 3.65
C GLY A 76 6.31 -10.56 3.80
N LYS A 77 6.31 -11.45 2.80
CA LYS A 77 7.20 -12.62 2.74
C LYS A 77 8.61 -12.26 2.29
N ALA A 78 8.75 -11.19 1.50
CA ALA A 78 10.02 -10.72 0.96
C ALA A 78 10.07 -9.17 1.01
N PRO A 79 10.19 -8.58 2.22
CA PRO A 79 10.23 -7.13 2.36
C PRO A 79 11.50 -6.54 1.74
N THR A 80 11.36 -5.36 1.14
CA THR A 80 12.47 -4.54 0.65
C THR A 80 13.17 -3.84 1.82
N ALA A 81 14.40 -3.37 1.62
CA ALA A 81 15.16 -2.64 2.66
C ALA A 81 14.48 -1.35 3.14
N GLU A 82 13.47 -0.89 2.39
CA GLU A 82 12.78 0.37 2.58
C GLU A 82 11.49 0.25 3.41
N HIS A 83 11.10 -0.98 3.80
CA HIS A 83 9.91 -1.22 4.60
C HIS A 83 9.97 -0.49 5.95
N ASN A 84 8.90 0.23 6.30
CA ASN A 84 8.74 1.00 7.55
C ASN A 84 9.93 1.90 7.94
N ARG A 85 10.68 2.40 6.95
CA ARG A 85 11.90 3.18 7.17
C ARG A 85 11.65 4.70 7.26
N TYR A 86 10.53 5.17 6.72
CA TYR A 86 10.31 6.58 6.45
C TYR A 86 9.20 7.19 7.32
N PHE A 87 9.26 8.50 7.54
CA PHE A 87 8.08 9.25 7.96
C PHE A 87 7.32 9.68 6.71
N VAL A 88 6.12 9.13 6.53
CA VAL A 88 5.30 9.42 5.34
C VAL A 88 4.36 10.58 5.65
N LEU A 89 4.43 11.63 4.82
CA LEU A 89 3.48 12.74 4.85
C LEU A 89 2.48 12.58 3.72
N LYS A 90 1.20 12.44 4.08
CA LYS A 90 0.10 12.38 3.14
C LYS A 90 -0.61 13.72 3.07
N TRP A 91 -0.65 14.28 1.88
CA TRP A 91 -1.38 15.51 1.60
C TRP A 91 -2.63 15.17 0.79
N ASP A 92 -3.80 15.53 1.32
CA ASP A 92 -5.07 15.46 0.62
C ASP A 92 -5.58 16.89 0.39
N PHE A 93 -5.77 17.23 -0.88
CA PHE A 93 -6.22 18.56 -1.33
C PHE A 93 -7.62 18.49 -1.97
N SER A 94 -8.32 17.36 -1.77
CA SER A 94 -9.66 17.11 -2.30
C SER A 94 -10.72 17.97 -1.63
#